data_AF-A0A7J2U930-F1
#
_entry.id   AF-A0A7J2U930-F1
#
_cell.length_a   1.000
_cell.length_b   1.000
_cell.length_c   1.000
_cell.angle_alpha   90.00
_cell.angle_beta   90.00
_cell.angle_gamma   90.00
#
_symmetry.space_group_name_H-M   'P 1'
#
loop_
_entity.id
_entity.type
_entity.pdbx_description
1 polymer ?
#
loop_
_entity_poly.entity_id
_entity_poly.type
_entity_poly.pdbx_seq_one_letter_code
_entity_poly.pdbx_strand_id
1 'polypeptide(L)'
;MADDAIVSLAVIPFADQYVFSVLSNSTLSDLFFNPTSKELSFIVSGPQGTAGYVNVTIAKSLIADVRELKVYVDGTEITYNVLPIGESWLLHFTYNHSARYVVINLGPEISLKTQLEIIAILSIIVILGGTFGSLYFLKLRKKKTNGKRINANHFVQVNVLAIVRVYKHPLS
;
A
#
# COMPACT_ATOMS: atom_id res chain seq x y z
N MET A 1 27.56 -4.85 43.56
CA MET A 1 26.53 -3.79 43.49
C MET A 1 25.62 -4.22 42.36
N ALA A 2 24.38 -4.62 42.65
CA ALA A 2 23.45 -5.03 41.61
C ALA A 2 23.12 -3.79 40.78
N ASP A 3 23.44 -3.83 39.48
CA ASP A 3 23.05 -2.81 38.52
C ASP A 3 21.54 -2.95 38.31
N ASP A 4 20.75 -2.11 38.96
CA ASP A 4 19.31 -2.02 38.70
C ASP A 4 19.16 -1.49 37.28
N ALA A 5 19.07 -2.41 36.32
CA ALA A 5 18.80 -2.09 34.93
C ALA A 5 17.39 -1.48 34.85
N ILE A 6 17.32 -0.14 34.84
CA ILE A 6 16.05 0.57 34.63
C ILE A 6 15.57 0.23 33.23
N VAL A 7 14.36 -0.31 33.12
CA VAL A 7 13.64 -0.46 31.85
C VAL A 7 12.38 0.38 31.95
N SER A 8 12.30 1.44 31.14
CA SER A 8 11.12 2.30 31.05
C SER A 8 10.29 1.93 29.84
N LEU A 9 8.98 1.85 30.02
CA LEU A 9 7.99 1.72 28.96
C LEU A 9 7.00 2.88 29.06
N ALA A 10 6.81 3.60 27.95
CA ALA A 10 5.78 4.62 27.83
C ALA A 10 4.95 4.37 26.57
N VAL A 11 3.64 4.62 26.68
CA VAL A 11 2.67 4.38 25.61
C VAL A 11 1.77 5.60 25.53
N ILE A 12 1.55 6.12 24.33
CA ILE A 12 0.59 7.21 24.11
C ILE A 12 -0.41 6.81 23.03
N PRO A 13 -1.72 7.03 23.25
CA PRO A 13 -2.72 6.81 22.23
C PRO A 13 -2.76 7.98 21.24
N PHE A 14 -3.20 7.70 20.02
CA PHE A 14 -3.62 8.71 19.04
C PHE A 14 -4.88 8.20 18.34
N ALA A 15 -5.90 9.07 18.22
CA ALA A 15 -7.22 8.71 17.70
C ALA A 15 -7.82 7.45 18.39
N ASP A 16 -7.76 7.40 19.72
CA ASP A 16 -8.23 6.29 20.56
C ASP A 16 -7.56 4.93 20.31
N GLN A 17 -6.39 4.92 19.64
CA GLN A 17 -5.61 3.73 19.36
C GLN A 17 -4.21 3.83 19.97
N TYR A 18 -3.71 2.73 20.54
CA TYR A 18 -2.34 2.63 21.05
C TYR A 18 -1.37 2.37 19.91
N VAL A 19 -0.98 3.45 19.24
CA VAL A 19 -0.18 3.40 18.00
C VAL A 19 1.30 3.72 18.20
N PHE A 20 1.68 4.14 19.41
CA PHE A 20 3.06 4.39 19.81
C PHE A 20 3.40 3.67 21.12
N SER A 21 4.58 3.05 21.16
CA SER A 21 5.24 2.68 22.41
C SER A 21 6.72 2.98 22.34
N VAL A 22 7.29 3.39 23.46
CA VAL A 22 8.74 3.64 23.62
C VAL A 22 9.25 2.81 24.78
N LEU A 23 10.24 1.98 24.50
CA LEU A 23 10.94 1.15 25.46
C LEU A 23 12.41 1.57 25.48
N SER A 24 12.99 1.76 26.66
CA SER A 24 14.39 2.16 26.80
C SER A 24 15.00 1.62 28.11
N ASN A 25 16.32 1.46 28.14
CA ASN A 25 17.08 1.23 29.38
C ASN A 25 17.45 2.53 30.12
N SER A 26 16.82 3.64 29.78
CA SER A 26 16.91 4.92 30.47
C SER A 26 15.59 5.28 31.15
N THR A 27 15.63 6.29 32.01
CA THR A 27 14.41 6.96 32.48
C THR A 27 13.80 7.72 31.31
N LEU A 28 12.50 7.53 31.06
CA LEU A 28 11.77 8.20 29.99
C LEU A 28 10.79 9.23 30.56
N SER A 29 10.78 10.43 29.98
CA SER A 29 9.90 11.54 30.37
C SER A 29 9.43 12.32 29.14
N ASP A 30 8.42 13.17 29.33
CA ASP A 30 7.91 14.11 28.32
C ASP A 30 7.54 13.48 26.97
N LEU A 31 6.97 12.27 26.99
CA LEU A 31 6.47 11.60 25.79
C LEU A 31 5.26 12.34 25.21
N PHE A 32 5.42 12.86 24.00
CA PHE A 32 4.40 13.67 23.32
C PHE A 32 4.42 13.42 21.81
N PHE A 33 3.23 13.32 21.21
CA PHE A 33 3.05 13.27 19.76
C PHE A 33 2.33 14.52 19.26
N ASN A 34 2.98 15.24 18.35
CA ASN A 34 2.38 16.34 17.61
C ASN A 34 1.80 15.82 16.29
N PRO A 35 0.47 15.76 16.13
CA PRO A 35 -0.13 15.25 14.90
C PRO A 35 0.02 16.20 13.71
N THR A 36 0.20 17.51 13.94
CA THR A 36 0.36 18.52 12.89
C THR A 36 1.75 18.46 12.26
N SER A 37 2.81 18.36 13.06
CA SER A 37 4.18 18.18 12.54
C SER A 37 4.55 16.72 12.30
N LYS A 38 3.70 15.77 12.73
CA LYS A 38 3.96 14.32 12.74
C LYS A 38 5.25 13.95 13.46
N GLU A 39 5.43 14.53 14.63
CA GLU A 39 6.64 14.33 15.45
C GLU A 39 6.30 13.66 16.77
N LEU A 40 6.96 12.53 17.03
CA LEU A 40 7.01 11.91 18.34
C LEU A 40 8.26 12.41 19.07
N SER A 41 8.09 13.00 20.24
CA SER A 41 9.16 13.58 21.04
C SER A 41 9.15 13.03 22.46
N PHE A 42 10.33 12.91 23.07
CA PHE A 42 10.51 12.47 24.45
C PHE A 42 11.93 12.78 24.94
N ILE A 43 12.10 12.75 26.26
CA ILE A 43 13.41 12.82 26.91
C ILE A 43 13.79 11.46 27.45
N VAL A 44 15.03 11.03 27.18
CA VAL A 44 15.65 9.89 27.84
C VAL A 44 16.82 10.36 28.70
N SER A 45 16.94 9.83 29.91
CA SER A 45 18.05 10.15 30.82
C SER A 45 18.62 8.90 31.49
N GLY A 46 19.94 8.79 31.51
CA GLY A 46 20.68 7.71 32.16
C GLY A 46 22.05 8.16 32.68
N PRO A 47 22.77 7.29 33.40
CA PRO A 47 24.08 7.60 34.00
C PRO A 47 25.16 7.90 32.96
N GLN A 48 25.94 8.96 33.14
CA GLN A 48 27.03 9.30 32.22
C GLN A 48 28.04 8.17 32.04
N GLY A 49 28.59 8.05 30.83
CA GLY A 49 29.64 7.06 30.52
C GLY A 49 29.12 5.64 30.27
N THR A 50 27.81 5.45 30.18
CA THR A 50 27.18 4.17 29.83
C THR A 50 26.38 4.30 28.53
N ALA A 51 26.03 3.18 27.89
CA ALA A 51 25.28 3.18 26.64
C ALA A 51 23.78 3.00 26.89
N GLY A 52 22.98 3.83 26.23
CA GLY A 52 21.53 3.72 26.18
C GLY A 52 21.04 3.16 24.86
N TYR A 53 19.84 2.59 24.88
CA TYR A 53 19.09 2.22 23.69
C TYR A 53 17.64 2.68 23.80
N VAL A 54 17.01 2.86 22.63
CA VAL A 54 15.58 3.10 22.52
C VAL A 54 15.00 2.17 21.46
N ASN A 55 13.89 1.54 21.79
CA ASN A 55 13.01 0.82 20.89
C ASN A 55 11.69 1.60 20.78
N VAL A 56 11.31 1.99 19.57
CA VAL A 56 10.03 2.66 19.33
C VAL A 56 9.18 1.80 18.42
N THR A 57 7.97 1.46 18.88
CA THR A 57 6.96 0.80 18.05
C THR A 57 6.01 1.85 17.51
N ILE A 58 5.82 1.87 16.19
CA ILE A 58 4.95 2.83 15.49
C ILE A 58 4.02 2.07 14.56
N ALA A 59 2.71 2.33 14.63
CA ALA A 59 1.76 1.71 13.70
C ALA A 59 2.09 2.08 12.24
N LYS A 60 2.07 1.09 11.33
CA LYS A 60 2.32 1.30 9.89
C LYS A 60 1.35 2.29 9.27
N SER A 61 0.13 2.37 9.79
CA SER A 61 -0.92 3.29 9.34
C SER A 61 -0.59 4.77 9.56
N LEU A 62 0.49 5.12 10.27
CA LEU A 62 0.89 6.51 10.52
C LEU A 62 2.03 6.99 9.61
N ILE A 63 2.75 6.07 8.98
CA ILE A 63 3.93 6.32 8.16
C ILE A 63 3.59 6.06 6.69
N ALA A 64 3.74 7.09 5.84
CA ALA A 64 3.49 6.97 4.40
C ALA A 64 4.59 6.17 3.71
N ASP A 65 5.85 6.55 3.95
CA ASP A 65 7.04 5.84 3.52
C ASP A 65 8.05 5.80 4.68
N VAL A 66 8.46 4.60 5.09
CA VAL A 66 9.43 4.39 6.17
C VAL A 66 10.80 4.99 5.83
N ARG A 67 11.11 5.20 4.54
CA ARG A 67 12.37 5.82 4.09
C ARG A 67 12.43 7.32 4.39
N GLU A 68 11.29 7.95 4.62
CA GLU A 68 11.19 9.37 4.95
C GLU A 68 11.20 9.62 6.45
N LEU A 69 11.20 8.56 7.26
CA LEU A 69 11.31 8.65 8.71
C LEU A 69 12.70 9.14 9.12
N LYS A 70 12.75 10.08 10.06
CA LYS A 70 14.01 10.65 10.56
C LYS A 70 14.03 10.68 12.07
N VAL A 71 15.21 10.48 12.64
CA VAL A 71 15.43 10.46 14.09
C VAL A 71 16.49 11.49 14.42
N TYR A 72 16.17 12.35 15.37
CA TYR A 72 17.03 13.41 15.85
C TYR A 72 17.30 13.22 17.33
N VAL A 73 18.57 13.36 17.72
CA VAL A 73 18.99 13.42 19.13
C VAL A 73 19.66 14.77 19.34
N ASP A 74 19.10 15.57 20.24
CA ASP A 74 19.51 16.95 20.49
C ASP A 74 19.61 17.80 19.21
N GLY A 75 18.65 17.59 18.30
CA GLY A 75 18.57 18.29 17.01
C GLY A 75 19.53 17.77 15.93
N THR A 76 20.38 16.79 16.22
CA THR A 76 21.26 16.16 15.23
C THR A 76 20.63 14.88 14.69
N GLU A 77 20.54 14.76 13.37
CA GLU A 77 20.03 13.53 12.73
C GLU A 77 20.98 12.36 12.99
N ILE A 78 20.43 11.21 13.38
CA ILE A 78 21.21 10.00 13.67
C ILE A 78 20.78 8.84 12.77
N THR A 79 21.66 7.83 12.67
CA THR A 79 21.32 6.55 12.06
C THR A 79 20.55 5.67 13.05
N TYR A 80 19.69 4.83 12.50
CA TYR A 80 18.86 3.90 13.26
C TYR A 80 18.58 2.64 12.42
N ASN A 81 18.13 1.58 13.09
CA ASN A 81 17.61 0.39 12.45
C ASN A 81 16.07 0.42 12.49
N VAL A 82 15.43 -0.03 11.43
CA VAL A 82 13.96 -0.17 11.37
C VAL A 82 13.58 -1.51 10.77
N LEU A 83 12.65 -2.20 11.44
CA LEU A 83 12.19 -3.53 11.05
C LEU A 83 10.66 -3.58 11.05
N PRO A 84 10.02 -4.23 10.06
CA PRO A 84 8.58 -4.46 10.10
C PRO A 84 8.24 -5.55 11.10
N ILE A 85 7.25 -5.31 11.97
CA ILE A 85 6.73 -6.29 12.93
C ILE A 85 5.19 -6.26 12.93
N GLY A 86 4.56 -7.25 12.30
CA GLY A 86 3.10 -7.27 12.12
C GLY A 86 2.60 -6.00 11.43
N GLU A 87 1.67 -5.27 12.05
CA GLU A 87 1.13 -4.00 11.58
C GLU A 87 1.89 -2.76 12.09
N SER A 88 3.11 -2.95 12.61
CA SER A 88 3.94 -1.88 13.15
C SER A 88 5.35 -1.90 12.57
N TRP A 89 6.06 -0.79 12.77
CA TRP A 89 7.49 -0.66 12.60
C TRP A 89 8.15 -0.65 13.98
N LEU A 90 9.24 -1.40 14.12
CA LEU A 90 10.13 -1.35 15.27
C LEU A 90 11.39 -0.58 14.88
N LEU A 91 11.52 0.61 15.44
CA LEU A 91 12.70 1.44 15.35
C LEU A 91 13.66 1.09 16.51
N HIS A 92 14.96 1.01 16.23
CA HIS A 92 15.99 0.80 17.24
C HIS A 92 17.20 1.72 16.99
N PHE A 93 17.66 2.40 18.04
CA PHE A 93 18.93 3.13 18.01
C PHE A 93 19.59 3.15 19.40
N THR A 94 20.89 3.44 19.42
CA THR A 94 21.68 3.58 20.64
C THR A 94 22.25 4.99 20.76
N TYR A 95 22.59 5.37 21.98
CA TYR A 95 23.16 6.68 22.29
C TYR A 95 24.05 6.59 23.55
N ASN A 96 24.88 7.60 23.78
CA ASN A 96 25.63 7.70 25.03
C ASN A 96 24.73 8.30 26.11
N HIS A 97 24.57 7.62 27.24
CA HIS A 97 23.69 8.06 28.32
C HIS A 97 24.06 9.46 28.83
N SER A 98 23.04 10.31 28.80
CA SER A 98 22.88 11.60 29.47
C SER A 98 21.39 11.94 29.36
N ALA A 99 20.96 13.12 29.82
CA ALA A 99 19.69 13.66 29.35
C ALA A 99 19.81 13.97 27.85
N ARG A 100 18.91 13.42 27.04
CA ARG A 100 18.85 13.61 25.58
C ARG A 100 17.43 13.88 25.16
N TYR A 101 17.24 14.90 24.33
CA TYR A 101 15.96 15.20 23.70
C TYR A 101 15.87 14.48 22.36
N VAL A 102 14.87 13.61 22.22
CA VAL A 102 14.67 12.79 21.02
C VAL A 102 13.45 13.30 20.26
N VAL A 103 13.58 13.42 18.94
CA VAL A 103 12.47 13.70 18.02
C VAL A 103 12.49 12.67 16.89
N ILE A 104 11.35 12.05 16.64
CA ILE A 104 11.13 11.15 15.51
C ILE A 104 10.10 11.79 14.61
N ASN A 105 10.53 12.20 13.42
CA ASN A 105 9.67 12.75 12.39
C ASN A 105 9.17 11.60 11.49
N LEU A 106 7.85 11.44 11.40
CA LEU A 106 7.22 10.32 10.68
C LEU A 106 7.10 10.54 9.17
N GLY A 107 7.69 11.61 8.65
CA GLY A 107 7.59 12.01 7.26
C GLY A 107 6.25 12.72 6.95
N PRO A 108 5.94 12.91 5.65
CA PRO A 108 4.75 13.63 5.21
C PRO A 108 3.44 12.93 5.60
N GLU A 109 2.34 13.67 5.48
CA GLU A 109 1.01 13.12 5.71
C GLU A 109 0.68 11.97 4.75
N ILE A 110 -0.01 10.95 5.28
CA ILE A 110 -0.62 9.94 4.43
C ILE A 110 -1.83 10.62 3.80
N SER A 111 -1.67 11.10 2.58
CA SER A 111 -2.77 11.67 1.83
C SER A 111 -3.70 10.54 1.37
N LEU A 112 -4.82 10.37 2.06
CA LEU A 112 -5.91 9.47 1.66
C LEU A 112 -6.42 9.79 0.25
N LYS A 113 -6.28 11.05 -0.18
CA LYS A 113 -6.62 11.48 -1.53
C LYS A 113 -5.81 10.71 -2.59
N THR A 114 -4.53 10.49 -2.35
CA THR A 114 -3.66 9.75 -3.27
C THR A 114 -4.07 8.29 -3.38
N GLN A 115 -4.50 7.66 -2.28
CA GLN A 115 -5.04 6.29 -2.30
C GLN A 115 -6.36 6.20 -3.07
N LEU A 116 -7.28 7.13 -2.83
CA LEU A 116 -8.57 7.15 -3.53
C LEU A 116 -8.40 7.40 -5.03
N GLU A 117 -7.46 8.26 -5.43
CA GLU A 117 -7.13 8.50 -6.84
C GLU A 117 -6.56 7.25 -7.51
N ILE A 118 -5.68 6.50 -6.85
CA ILE A 118 -5.16 5.22 -7.39
C ILE A 118 -6.28 4.19 -7.53
N ILE A 119 -7.15 4.04 -6.52
CA ILE A 119 -8.30 3.12 -6.57
C ILE A 119 -9.25 3.53 -7.71
N ALA A 120 -9.51 4.82 -7.87
CA ALA A 120 -10.35 5.35 -8.95
C ALA A 120 -9.75 5.02 -10.32
N ILE A 121 -8.45 5.26 -10.54
CA ILE A 121 -7.77 4.94 -11.80
C ILE A 121 -7.83 3.43 -12.10
N LEU A 122 -7.55 2.56 -11.11
CA LEU A 122 -7.65 1.11 -11.28
C LEU A 122 -9.06 0.66 -11.65
N SER A 123 -10.08 1.24 -11.02
CA SER A 123 -11.48 0.93 -11.32
C SER A 123 -11.88 1.33 -12.75
N ILE A 124 -11.40 2.48 -13.22
CA ILE A 124 -11.63 2.94 -14.61
C ILE A 124 -10.97 1.98 -15.61
N ILE A 125 -9.74 1.52 -15.35
CA ILE A 125 -9.03 0.58 -16.23
C ILE A 125 -9.80 -0.75 -16.34
N VAL A 126 -10.34 -1.28 -15.24
CA VAL A 126 -11.14 -2.51 -15.25
C VAL A 126 -12.43 -2.33 -16.05
N ILE A 127 -13.12 -1.20 -15.91
CA ILE A 127 -14.35 -0.89 -16.66
C ILE A 127 -14.05 -0.77 -18.16
N LEU A 128 -12.98 -0.05 -18.53
CA LEU A 128 -12.59 0.10 -19.93
C LEU A 128 -12.12 -1.24 -20.52
N GLY A 129 -11.30 -2.01 -19.82
CA GLY A 129 -10.88 -3.34 -20.25
C GLY A 129 -12.06 -4.30 -20.46
N GLY A 130 -13.02 -4.31 -19.53
CA GLY A 130 -14.23 -5.13 -19.63
C GLY A 130 -15.14 -4.72 -20.79
N THR A 131 -15.34 -3.42 -21.01
CA THR A 131 -16.17 -2.91 -22.12
C THR A 131 -15.53 -3.18 -23.48
N PHE A 132 -14.21 -2.95 -23.63
CA PHE A 132 -13.47 -3.30 -24.84
C PHE A 132 -13.45 -4.80 -25.10
N GLY A 133 -13.23 -5.62 -24.07
CA GLY A 133 -13.30 -7.09 -24.19
C GLY A 133 -14.69 -7.58 -24.60
N SER A 134 -15.75 -7.02 -24.02
CA SER A 134 -17.14 -7.33 -24.37
C SER A 134 -17.48 -6.93 -25.82
N LEU A 135 -17.08 -5.72 -26.25
CA LEU A 135 -17.26 -5.24 -27.62
C LEU A 135 -16.50 -6.11 -28.63
N TYR A 136 -15.26 -6.49 -28.32
CA TYR A 136 -14.47 -7.40 -29.15
C TYR A 136 -15.12 -8.78 -29.26
N PHE A 137 -15.62 -9.33 -28.15
CA PHE A 137 -16.34 -10.60 -28.11
C PHE A 137 -17.64 -10.57 -28.92
N LEU A 138 -18.41 -9.48 -28.86
CA LEU A 138 -19.60 -9.27 -29.69
C LEU A 138 -19.26 -9.19 -31.19
N LYS A 139 -18.14 -8.55 -31.55
CA LYS A 139 -17.65 -8.48 -32.94
C LYS A 139 -17.26 -9.87 -33.47
N LEU A 140 -16.63 -10.71 -32.63
CA LEU A 140 -16.33 -12.11 -32.96
C LEU A 140 -17.61 -12.94 -33.15
N ARG A 141 -18.64 -12.76 -32.32
CA ARG A 141 -19.95 -13.43 -32.48
C ARG A 141 -20.63 -13.09 -33.81
N LYS A 142 -20.66 -11.80 -34.19
CA LYS A 142 -21.26 -11.34 -35.47
C LYS A 142 -20.57 -11.95 -36.70
N LYS A 143 -19.24 -12.10 -36.68
CA LYS A 143 -18.49 -12.71 -37.79
C LYS A 143 -18.91 -14.17 -38.02
N LYS A 144 -19.13 -14.95 -36.95
CA LYS A 144 -19.57 -16.34 -37.01
C LYS A 144 -21.01 -16.47 -37.53
N THR A 145 -21.91 -15.54 -37.17
CA THR A 145 -23.31 -15.55 -37.63
C THR A 145 -23.44 -15.15 -39.10
N ASN A 146 -22.72 -14.11 -39.55
CA ASN A 146 -22.75 -13.71 -40.95
C ASN A 146 -22.14 -14.78 -41.87
N GLY A 147 -21.05 -15.45 -41.47
CA GLY A 147 -20.47 -16.57 -42.22
C GLY A 147 -21.42 -17.76 -42.44
N LYS A 148 -22.38 -17.98 -41.54
CA LYS A 148 -23.40 -19.02 -41.68
C LYS A 148 -24.51 -18.62 -42.68
N ARG A 149 -24.86 -17.34 -42.77
CA ARG A 149 -25.91 -16.83 -43.68
C ARG A 149 -25.49 -16.86 -45.15
N ILE A 150 -24.24 -16.51 -45.46
CA ILE A 150 -23.73 -16.59 -46.85
C ILE A 150 -23.67 -18.04 -47.36
N ASN A 151 -23.33 -19.01 -46.50
CA ASN A 151 -23.28 -20.41 -46.90
C ASN A 151 -24.69 -21.00 -47.18
N ALA A 152 -25.70 -20.58 -46.41
CA ALA A 152 -27.10 -20.97 -46.66
C ALA A 152 -27.64 -20.41 -48.00
N ASN A 153 -27.32 -19.15 -48.31
CA ASN A 153 -27.78 -18.54 -49.57
C ASN A 153 -27.11 -19.17 -50.81
N HIS A 154 -25.85 -19.60 -50.70
CA HIS A 154 -25.16 -20.32 -51.79
C HIS A 154 -25.77 -21.71 -52.01
N PHE A 155 -26.08 -22.44 -50.94
CA PHE A 155 -26.73 -23.77 -51.04
C PHE A 155 -28.14 -23.69 -51.68
N VAL A 156 -28.91 -22.64 -51.36
CA VAL A 156 -30.23 -22.40 -51.99
C VAL A 156 -30.08 -22.06 -53.48
N GLN A 157 -29.13 -21.19 -53.85
CA GLN A 157 -28.88 -20.83 -55.25
C GLN A 157 -28.46 -22.04 -56.11
N VAL A 158 -27.57 -22.89 -55.60
CA VAL A 158 -27.10 -24.09 -56.32
C VAL A 158 -28.23 -25.11 -56.52
N ASN A 159 -29.09 -25.31 -55.51
CA ASN A 159 -30.24 -26.20 -55.63
C ASN A 159 -31.32 -25.67 -56.60
N VAL A 160 -31.58 -24.36 -56.61
CA VAL A 160 -32.53 -23.76 -57.57
C VAL A 160 -32.02 -23.90 -59.01
N LEU A 161 -30.72 -23.70 -59.24
CA LEU A 161 -30.13 -23.87 -60.58
C LEU A 161 -30.16 -25.33 -61.06
N ALA A 162 -29.99 -26.30 -60.13
CA ALA A 162 -30.07 -27.72 -60.43
C ALA A 162 -31.50 -28.15 -60.82
N ILE A 163 -32.52 -27.64 -60.11
CA ILE A 163 -33.93 -27.92 -60.42
C ILE A 163 -34.31 -27.36 -61.80
N VAL A 164 -33.90 -26.13 -62.13
CA VAL A 164 -34.22 -25.52 -63.43
C VAL A 164 -33.56 -26.27 -64.61
N ARG A 165 -32.40 -26.91 -64.40
CA ARG A 165 -31.72 -27.70 -65.44
C ARG A 165 -32.41 -29.05 -65.71
N VAL A 166 -33.11 -29.63 -64.74
CA VAL A 166 -33.85 -30.90 -64.91
C VAL A 166 -35.13 -30.72 -65.75
N TYR A 167 -35.76 -29.54 -65.74
CA TYR A 167 -37.01 -29.28 -66.49
C TYR A 167 -36.81 -28.82 -67.94
N LYS A 168 -35.58 -28.70 -68.44
CA LYS A 168 -35.29 -28.16 -69.78
C LYS A 168 -34.96 -29.20 -70.86
N HIS A 169 -35.23 -30.48 -70.61
CA HIS A 169 -35.19 -31.52 -71.66
C HIS A 169 -36.61 -31.96 -72.02
N PRO A 170 -37.19 -31.45 -73.13
CA PRO A 170 -38.32 -32.10 -73.77
C PRO A 170 -37.84 -33.28 -74.62
N LEU A 171 -38.57 -34.38 -74.47
CA LEU A 171 -38.58 -35.55 -75.33
C LEU A 171 -38.91 -35.14 -76.77
N SER A 172 -38.00 -35.39 -77.71
CA SER A 172 -38.29 -35.81 -79.09
C SER A 172 -36.99 -36.26 -79.76
#